data_AF-A0A2N2SZ21-F1
#
_entry.id   AF-A0A2N2SZ21-F1
#
_cell.length_a   1.000
_cell.length_b   1.000
_cell.length_c   1.000
_cell.angle_alpha   90.00
_cell.angle_beta   90.00
_cell.angle_gamma   90.00
#
_symmetry.space_group_name_H-M   'P 1'
#
loop_
_entity.id
_entity.type
_entity.pdbx_description
1 polymer ?
#
loop_
_entity_poly.entity_id
_entity_poly.type
_entity_poly.pdbx_seq_one_letter_code
_entity_poly.pdbx_strand_id
1 'polypeptide(L)'
;MNQPSSLSTCEPYHLPDGYTQLTVNGQYAVACQWAAPVIRELLANSTLHDWAAAQKGHEPMHGRGINYGVILPAGVEFGASTAIVVRRNRHGGLFGPVTGEYFRAPTRAPLELANSLRLAAAGVNTPEVIAYALYPAFMSLVRCDVVTRRLPDGGDLPDVWRSAGASARKALLAAVAELLRKLAGVGAWHADLNLKNIYIARHDSALTAYLLDVDRVSFPGGNDVAELNFNRLARSARKWRSRWGLDFDETAIKQLAALSREIK
;
A
#
# COMPACT_ATOMS: atom_id res chain seq x y z
N MET A 1 -14.14 -3.88 41.87
CA MET A 1 -14.75 -4.49 40.67
C MET A 1 -14.50 -3.51 39.54
N ASN A 2 -13.34 -3.64 38.87
CA ASN A 2 -12.86 -2.63 37.93
C ASN A 2 -13.52 -2.82 36.56
N GLN A 3 -14.13 -1.75 36.07
CA GLN A 3 -14.78 -1.64 34.77
C GLN A 3 -13.80 -1.93 33.62
N PRO A 4 -14.27 -2.51 32.50
CA PRO A 4 -13.46 -2.60 31.29
C PRO A 4 -13.20 -1.19 30.74
N SER A 5 -11.92 -0.83 30.60
CA SER A 5 -11.48 0.40 29.95
C SER A 5 -11.93 0.37 28.49
N SER A 6 -12.96 1.14 28.21
CA SER A 6 -13.59 1.31 26.91
C SER A 6 -12.58 1.85 25.88
N LEU A 7 -12.34 1.10 24.81
CA LEU A 7 -11.80 1.61 23.54
C LEU A 7 -12.82 2.51 22.80
N SER A 8 -13.79 3.09 23.51
CA SER A 8 -14.97 3.78 22.96
C SER A 8 -14.75 5.26 22.62
N THR A 9 -13.51 5.69 22.35
CA THR A 9 -13.24 7.07 21.87
C THR A 9 -12.37 7.10 20.62
N CYS A 10 -12.60 6.16 19.70
CA CYS A 10 -12.27 6.35 18.29
C CYS A 10 -13.57 6.56 17.51
N GLU A 11 -14.22 7.71 17.65
CA GLU A 11 -15.34 8.11 16.78
C GLU A 11 -14.91 9.24 15.82
N PRO A 12 -15.25 9.15 14.52
CA PRO A 12 -15.00 7.95 13.73
C PRO A 12 -14.13 8.32 12.51
N TYR A 13 -13.19 7.47 12.14
CA TYR A 13 -12.94 7.37 10.71
C TYR A 13 -14.25 6.87 10.12
N HIS A 14 -14.93 7.71 9.34
CA HIS A 14 -16.17 7.35 8.67
C HIS A 14 -15.97 6.00 7.99
N LEU A 15 -16.78 5.00 8.35
CA LEU A 15 -16.71 3.68 7.76
C LEU A 15 -17.03 3.83 6.27
N PRO A 16 -16.09 3.56 5.36
CA PRO A 16 -16.34 3.79 3.94
C PRO A 16 -17.41 2.84 3.40
N ASP A 17 -18.13 3.27 2.37
CA ASP A 17 -19.10 2.43 1.67
C ASP A 17 -18.44 1.13 1.19
N GLY A 18 -19.16 0.01 1.33
CA GLY A 18 -18.66 -1.33 1.00
C GLY A 18 -17.73 -1.94 2.05
N TYR A 19 -17.47 -1.27 3.18
CA TYR A 19 -16.73 -1.81 4.32
C TYR A 19 -17.64 -2.09 5.52
N THR A 20 -17.17 -2.94 6.43
CA THR A 20 -17.83 -3.31 7.67
C THR A 20 -16.82 -3.32 8.80
N GLN A 21 -17.23 -2.74 9.92
CA GLN A 21 -16.48 -2.80 11.16
C GLN A 21 -16.73 -4.14 11.86
N LEU A 22 -15.67 -4.73 12.40
CA LEU A 22 -15.68 -5.97 13.14
C LEU A 22 -15.06 -5.77 14.52
N THR A 23 -15.60 -6.47 15.51
CA THR A 23 -14.97 -6.61 16.82
C THR A 23 -14.98 -8.09 17.19
N VAL A 24 -13.79 -8.64 17.45
CA VAL A 24 -13.58 -10.06 17.73
C VAL A 24 -12.56 -10.17 18.86
N ASN A 25 -12.93 -10.77 19.99
CA ASN A 25 -12.04 -10.95 21.16
C ASN A 25 -11.32 -9.65 21.59
N GLY A 26 -12.02 -8.51 21.58
CA GLY A 26 -11.47 -7.19 21.91
C GLY A 26 -10.56 -6.57 20.84
N GLN A 27 -10.35 -7.25 19.72
CA GLN A 27 -9.65 -6.73 18.54
C GLN A 27 -10.63 -5.98 17.65
N TYR A 28 -10.16 -4.89 17.04
CA TYR A 28 -10.94 -4.07 16.13
C TYR A 28 -10.48 -4.32 14.70
N ALA A 29 -11.39 -4.43 13.74
CA ALA A 29 -11.02 -4.49 12.33
C ALA A 29 -12.04 -3.76 11.44
N VAL A 30 -11.60 -3.38 10.25
CA VAL A 30 -12.47 -2.93 9.16
C VAL A 30 -12.11 -3.74 7.93
N ALA A 31 -13.11 -4.31 7.26
CA ALA A 31 -12.92 -5.16 6.09
C ALA A 31 -13.98 -4.86 5.02
N CYS A 32 -13.68 -5.12 3.75
CA CYS A 32 -14.69 -5.14 2.71
C CYS A 32 -15.84 -6.07 3.12
N GLN A 33 -17.08 -5.70 2.84
CA GLN A 33 -18.29 -6.45 3.23
C GLN A 33 -18.21 -7.92 2.84
N TRP A 34 -17.73 -8.20 1.61
CA TRP A 34 -17.57 -9.56 1.09
C TRP A 34 -16.50 -10.37 1.86
N ALA A 35 -15.48 -9.72 2.42
CA ALA A 35 -14.40 -10.36 3.16
C ALA A 35 -14.66 -10.41 4.67
N ALA A 36 -15.64 -9.66 5.16
CA ALA A 36 -15.89 -9.49 6.59
C ALA A 36 -16.16 -10.82 7.34
N PRO A 37 -16.91 -11.80 6.80
CA PRO A 37 -17.11 -13.09 7.47
C PRO A 37 -15.81 -13.88 7.66
N VAL A 38 -15.00 -14.02 6.61
CA VAL A 38 -13.72 -14.74 6.70
C VAL A 38 -12.74 -14.01 7.61
N ILE A 39 -12.62 -12.69 7.52
CA ILE A 39 -11.75 -11.90 8.41
C ILE A 39 -12.16 -12.08 9.87
N ARG A 40 -13.46 -12.11 10.18
CA ARG A 40 -13.96 -12.38 11.54
C ARG A 40 -13.50 -13.75 12.06
N GLU A 41 -13.61 -14.80 11.23
CA GLU A 41 -13.19 -16.16 11.60
C GLU A 41 -11.68 -16.24 11.86
N LEU A 42 -10.87 -15.59 11.01
CA LEU A 42 -9.41 -15.55 11.18
C LEU A 42 -9.02 -14.86 12.49
N LEU A 43 -9.61 -13.71 12.78
CA LEU A 43 -9.35 -12.93 14.00
C LEU A 43 -9.78 -13.63 15.30
N ALA A 44 -10.65 -14.64 15.21
CA ALA A 44 -11.04 -15.43 16.38
C ALA A 44 -9.89 -16.29 16.91
N ASN A 45 -8.93 -16.66 16.05
CA ASN A 45 -7.90 -17.64 16.35
C ASN A 45 -6.48 -17.06 16.40
N SER A 46 -6.17 -16.05 15.57
CA SER A 46 -4.83 -15.42 15.54
C SER A 46 -4.87 -14.01 14.95
N THR A 47 -3.71 -13.35 14.88
CA THR A 47 -3.58 -12.14 14.05
C THR A 47 -3.60 -12.53 12.56
N LEU A 48 -4.06 -11.62 11.70
CA LEU A 48 -4.09 -11.86 10.25
C LEU A 48 -2.70 -12.18 9.69
N HIS A 49 -1.66 -11.49 10.18
CA HIS A 49 -0.28 -11.72 9.75
C HIS A 49 0.25 -13.09 10.21
N ASP A 50 0.00 -13.50 11.45
CA ASP A 50 0.42 -14.83 11.93
C ASP A 50 -0.35 -15.95 11.22
N TRP A 51 -1.65 -15.75 10.94
CA TRP A 51 -2.43 -16.67 10.11
C TRP A 51 -1.82 -16.82 8.73
N ALA A 52 -1.46 -15.71 8.06
CA ALA A 52 -0.89 -15.73 6.73
C ALA A 52 0.47 -16.46 6.70
N ALA A 53 1.31 -16.24 7.72
CA ALA A 53 2.59 -16.93 7.88
C ALA A 53 2.44 -18.45 8.03
N ALA A 54 1.34 -18.91 8.61
CA ALA A 54 1.05 -20.33 8.82
C ALA A 54 0.44 -21.03 7.59
N GLN A 55 0.04 -20.30 6.54
CA GLN A 55 -0.61 -20.90 5.38
C GLN A 55 0.37 -21.74 4.55
N LYS A 56 -0.12 -22.89 4.06
CA LYS A 56 0.62 -23.71 3.10
C LYS A 56 0.68 -22.98 1.75
N GLY A 57 1.88 -22.83 1.20
CA GLY A 57 2.10 -22.11 -0.06
C GLY A 57 2.11 -20.59 0.08
N HIS A 58 2.31 -20.05 1.30
CA HIS A 58 2.56 -18.62 1.46
C HIS A 58 3.84 -18.20 0.74
N GLU A 59 3.84 -16.97 0.23
CA GLU A 59 4.98 -16.37 -0.45
C GLU A 59 5.56 -15.24 0.41
N PRO A 60 6.74 -15.44 1.04
CA PRO A 60 7.36 -14.41 1.86
C PRO A 60 7.98 -13.31 1.01
N MET A 61 7.52 -12.07 1.21
CA MET A 61 8.02 -10.87 0.55
C MET A 61 8.87 -10.06 1.53
N HIS A 62 10.17 -9.97 1.25
CA HIS A 62 11.13 -9.37 2.18
C HIS A 62 11.27 -7.86 1.95
N GLY A 63 11.19 -7.09 3.05
CA GLY A 63 11.39 -5.64 3.05
C GLY A 63 11.80 -5.13 4.43
N ARG A 64 11.04 -4.17 4.98
CA ARG A 64 11.21 -3.69 6.38
C ARG A 64 10.72 -4.71 7.43
N GLY A 65 10.08 -5.76 6.96
CA GLY A 65 9.59 -6.93 7.65
C GLY A 65 9.23 -7.97 6.58
N ILE A 66 8.69 -9.11 7.01
CA ILE A 66 8.17 -10.11 6.07
C ILE A 66 6.68 -9.82 5.88
N ASN A 67 6.27 -9.63 4.64
CA ASN A 67 4.87 -9.63 4.25
C ASN A 67 4.55 -10.99 3.62
N TYR A 68 3.31 -11.44 3.72
CA TYR A 68 2.93 -12.77 3.22
C TYR A 68 1.90 -12.64 2.10
N GLY A 69 2.27 -13.10 0.90
CA GLY A 69 1.34 -13.37 -0.18
C GLY A 69 0.64 -14.70 0.08
N VAL A 70 -0.69 -14.69 0.16
CA VAL A 70 -1.50 -15.90 0.40
C VAL A 70 -2.79 -15.85 -0.39
N ILE A 71 -3.48 -16.98 -0.50
CA ILE A 71 -4.84 -17.03 -1.02
C ILE A 71 -5.79 -16.90 0.18
N LEU A 72 -6.58 -15.82 0.20
CA LEU A 72 -7.71 -15.70 1.10
C LEU A 72 -8.79 -16.68 0.60
N PRO A 73 -9.17 -17.69 1.40
CA PRO A 73 -10.19 -18.63 1.00
C PRO A 73 -11.51 -17.91 0.77
N ALA A 74 -12.25 -18.36 -0.24
CA ALA A 74 -13.67 -18.08 -0.36
C ALA A 74 -14.38 -18.49 0.93
N GLY A 75 -15.27 -17.63 1.45
CA GLY A 75 -16.22 -18.10 2.46
C GLY A 75 -17.12 -19.16 1.83
N VAL A 76 -17.57 -20.15 2.60
CA VAL A 76 -18.51 -21.19 2.13
C VAL A 76 -19.79 -20.60 1.51
N GLU A 77 -20.09 -19.33 1.83
CA GLU A 77 -21.22 -18.56 1.30
C GLU A 77 -20.82 -17.41 0.35
N PHE A 78 -19.53 -17.07 0.18
CA PHE A 78 -19.13 -15.80 -0.48
C PHE A 78 -17.84 -15.89 -1.32
N GLY A 79 -18.03 -15.81 -2.64
CA GLY A 79 -17.04 -15.36 -3.64
C GLY A 79 -15.96 -16.37 -4.05
N ALA A 80 -15.17 -16.03 -5.07
CA ALA A 80 -13.98 -16.78 -5.46
C ALA A 80 -12.81 -16.46 -4.52
N SER A 81 -11.93 -17.45 -4.30
CA SER A 81 -10.68 -17.25 -3.56
C SER A 81 -9.88 -16.08 -4.14
N THR A 82 -9.33 -15.22 -3.27
CA THR A 82 -8.67 -13.98 -3.67
C THR A 82 -7.21 -13.99 -3.24
N ALA A 83 -6.28 -13.72 -4.16
CA ALA A 83 -4.88 -13.53 -3.80
C ALA A 83 -4.70 -12.21 -3.05
N ILE A 84 -4.09 -12.28 -1.88
CA ILE A 84 -3.88 -11.14 -0.98
C ILE A 84 -2.44 -11.04 -0.51
N VAL A 85 -2.06 -9.87 -0.02
CA VAL A 85 -0.82 -9.64 0.72
C VAL A 85 -1.19 -9.13 2.10
N VAL A 86 -0.69 -9.82 3.13
CA VAL A 86 -0.85 -9.43 4.54
C VAL A 86 0.44 -8.79 5.04
N ARG A 87 0.31 -7.57 5.58
CA ARG A 87 1.43 -6.76 6.06
C ARG A 87 1.21 -6.40 7.53
N ARG A 88 2.23 -6.60 8.36
CA ARG A 88 2.29 -6.05 9.71
C ARG A 88 2.89 -4.65 9.64
N ASN A 89 2.13 -3.65 10.08
CA ASN A 89 2.61 -2.26 10.08
C ASN A 89 3.80 -2.09 11.03
N ARG A 90 4.79 -1.33 10.57
CA ARG A 90 6.04 -1.04 11.31
C ARG A 90 6.41 0.44 11.20
N HIS A 91 7.04 0.97 12.24
CA HIS A 91 7.59 2.33 12.19
C HIS A 91 8.73 2.42 11.17
N GLY A 92 8.81 3.56 10.47
CA GLY A 92 9.92 3.86 9.55
C GLY A 92 10.83 4.95 10.14
N GLY A 93 12.06 5.06 9.65
CA GLY A 93 13.04 6.05 10.10
C GLY A 93 13.94 5.56 11.25
N LEU A 94 14.78 6.45 11.77
CA LEU A 94 15.89 6.14 12.69
C LEU A 94 15.44 5.48 14.02
N PHE A 95 14.17 5.64 14.42
CA PHE A 95 13.58 5.06 15.64
C PHE A 95 12.72 3.80 15.40
N GLY A 96 12.65 3.33 14.15
CA GLY A 96 11.95 2.08 13.78
C GLY A 96 12.38 0.84 14.58
N PRO A 97 13.66 0.66 14.95
CA PRO A 97 14.10 -0.46 15.78
C PRO A 97 13.60 -0.41 17.23
N VAL A 98 13.26 0.78 17.76
CA VAL A 98 12.90 0.99 19.18
C VAL A 98 11.41 0.82 19.42
N THR A 99 10.57 1.24 18.47
CA THR A 99 9.09 1.17 18.58
C THR A 99 8.48 0.02 17.79
N GLY A 100 9.22 -0.53 16.81
CA GLY A 100 8.84 -1.73 16.07
C GLY A 100 7.44 -1.65 15.47
N GLU A 101 6.55 -2.51 15.98
CA GLU A 101 5.17 -2.72 15.54
C GLU A 101 4.12 -1.99 16.40
N TYR A 102 4.54 -1.28 17.45
CA TYR A 102 3.65 -0.70 18.45
C TYR A 102 3.39 0.78 18.19
N PHE A 103 2.17 1.12 17.79
CA PHE A 103 1.73 2.47 17.47
C PHE A 103 0.86 3.03 18.58
N ARG A 104 0.88 4.36 18.79
CA ARG A 104 -0.22 5.03 19.51
C ARG A 104 -1.38 5.22 18.53
N ALA A 105 -2.60 5.00 18.98
CA ALA A 105 -3.78 5.32 18.17
C ALA A 105 -3.89 6.85 17.95
N PRO A 106 -4.35 7.31 16.77
CA PRO A 106 -4.74 6.53 15.60
C PRO A 106 -3.53 5.94 14.85
N THR A 107 -3.68 4.71 14.34
CA THR A 107 -2.64 4.08 13.51
C THR A 107 -2.68 4.59 12.07
N ARG A 108 -1.75 4.13 11.23
CA ARG A 108 -1.70 4.50 9.82
C ARG A 108 -2.70 3.76 8.93
N ALA A 109 -3.26 2.63 9.38
CA ALA A 109 -4.13 1.82 8.52
C ALA A 109 -5.46 2.48 8.14
N PRO A 110 -6.17 3.20 9.04
CA PRO A 110 -7.34 3.98 8.62
C PRO A 110 -7.01 5.04 7.56
N LEU A 111 -5.84 5.68 7.68
CA LEU A 111 -5.36 6.66 6.68
C LEU A 111 -5.02 5.98 5.35
N GLU A 112 -4.37 4.81 5.40
CA GLU A 112 -4.06 4.04 4.20
C GLU A 112 -5.32 3.59 3.46
N LEU A 113 -6.36 3.11 4.18
CA LEU A 113 -7.65 2.79 3.60
C LEU A 113 -8.31 4.02 2.95
N ALA A 114 -8.42 5.12 3.71
CA ALA A 114 -9.05 6.36 3.20
C ALA A 114 -8.33 6.91 1.97
N ASN A 115 -6.99 6.91 1.97
CA ASN A 115 -6.19 7.34 0.84
C ASN A 115 -6.31 6.38 -0.36
N SER A 116 -6.28 5.06 -0.12
CA SER A 116 -6.45 4.05 -1.17
C SER A 116 -7.79 4.24 -1.89
N LEU A 117 -8.88 4.42 -1.14
CA LEU A 117 -10.22 4.65 -1.71
C LEU A 117 -10.29 5.96 -2.49
N ARG A 118 -9.75 7.07 -1.95
CA ARG A 118 -9.75 8.35 -2.64
C ARG A 118 -8.94 8.33 -3.93
N LEU A 119 -7.80 7.63 -3.94
CA LEU A 119 -6.97 7.44 -5.13
C LEU A 119 -7.68 6.56 -6.16
N ALA A 120 -8.25 5.43 -5.73
CA ALA A 120 -8.96 4.50 -6.59
C ALA A 120 -10.19 5.14 -7.24
N ALA A 121 -11.00 5.89 -6.49
CA ALA A 121 -12.15 6.63 -6.99
C ALA A 121 -11.77 7.65 -8.08
N ALA A 122 -10.51 8.09 -8.09
CA ALA A 122 -9.99 9.02 -9.08
C ALA A 122 -9.11 8.35 -10.16
N GLY A 123 -9.18 7.01 -10.27
CA GLY A 123 -8.51 6.24 -11.31
C GLY A 123 -7.00 6.07 -11.13
N VAL A 124 -6.44 6.45 -9.97
CA VAL A 124 -5.05 6.17 -9.60
C VAL A 124 -4.95 4.72 -9.16
N ASN A 125 -4.12 3.95 -9.85
CA ASN A 125 -3.89 2.55 -9.54
C ASN A 125 -3.12 2.40 -8.22
N THR A 126 -3.71 1.70 -7.27
CA THR A 126 -3.10 1.32 -5.98
C THR A 126 -3.66 -0.03 -5.55
N PRO A 127 -2.96 -0.85 -4.75
CA PRO A 127 -3.55 -2.06 -4.20
C PRO A 127 -4.84 -1.76 -3.42
N GLU A 128 -5.90 -2.49 -3.73
CA GLU A 128 -7.15 -2.43 -2.97
C GLU A 128 -6.87 -2.86 -1.52
N VAL A 129 -7.21 -2.03 -0.55
CA VAL A 129 -7.17 -2.42 0.87
C VAL A 129 -8.42 -3.24 1.18
N ILE A 130 -8.25 -4.54 1.37
CA ILE A 130 -9.35 -5.47 1.68
C ILE A 130 -9.73 -5.38 3.15
N ALA A 131 -8.75 -5.27 4.04
CA ALA A 131 -8.99 -5.15 5.47
C ALA A 131 -7.83 -4.49 6.21
N TYR A 132 -8.09 -3.99 7.40
CA TYR A 132 -7.08 -3.79 8.42
C TYR A 132 -7.59 -4.24 9.79
N ALA A 133 -6.68 -4.69 10.64
CA ALA A 133 -6.98 -5.12 12.00
C ALA A 133 -6.05 -4.41 12.99
N LEU A 134 -6.60 -3.99 14.13
CA LEU A 134 -5.93 -3.33 15.23
C LEU A 134 -5.99 -4.25 16.46
N TYR A 135 -4.81 -4.55 16.99
CA TYR A 135 -4.63 -5.42 18.14
C TYR A 135 -4.18 -4.58 19.34
N PRO A 136 -5.03 -4.38 20.36
CA PRO A 136 -4.60 -3.77 21.60
C PRO A 136 -3.36 -4.49 22.15
N ALA A 137 -2.37 -3.70 22.55
CA ALA A 137 -1.16 -4.19 23.20
C ALA A 137 -1.08 -3.60 24.61
N PHE A 138 0.12 -3.35 25.11
CA PHE A 138 0.32 -2.77 26.44
C PHE A 138 0.00 -1.26 26.45
N MET A 139 -0.68 -0.79 27.51
CA MET A 139 -1.07 0.61 27.70
C MET A 139 -1.91 1.15 26.52
N SER A 140 -1.53 2.28 25.93
CA SER A 140 -2.21 2.90 24.79
C SER A 140 -1.62 2.48 23.43
N LEU A 141 -0.81 1.41 23.41
CA LEU A 141 -0.17 0.92 22.20
C LEU A 141 -1.04 -0.12 21.50
N VAL A 142 -1.00 -0.10 20.17
CA VAL A 142 -1.72 -1.01 19.29
C VAL A 142 -0.77 -1.53 18.21
N ARG A 143 -0.93 -2.80 17.85
CA ARG A 143 -0.34 -3.38 16.63
C ARG A 143 -1.38 -3.35 15.52
N CYS A 144 -0.92 -3.38 14.28
CA CYS A 144 -1.83 -3.28 13.14
C CYS A 144 -1.39 -4.16 11.98
N ASP A 145 -2.35 -4.91 11.43
CA ASP A 145 -2.20 -5.59 10.15
C ASP A 145 -3.02 -4.90 9.07
N VAL A 146 -2.52 -4.92 7.84
CA VAL A 146 -3.20 -4.45 6.64
C VAL A 146 -3.19 -5.57 5.61
N VAL A 147 -4.36 -5.84 5.03
CA VAL A 147 -4.57 -6.81 3.97
C VAL A 147 -4.90 -6.05 2.70
N THR A 148 -4.10 -6.26 1.66
CA THR A 148 -4.35 -5.70 0.33
C THR A 148 -4.55 -6.79 -0.70
N ARG A 149 -5.34 -6.53 -1.74
CA ARG A 149 -5.35 -7.40 -2.93
C ARG A 149 -3.95 -7.50 -3.48
N ARG A 150 -3.51 -8.72 -3.80
CA ARG A 150 -2.24 -8.94 -4.48
C ARG A 150 -2.32 -8.36 -5.89
N LEU A 151 -1.36 -7.53 -6.25
CA LEU A 151 -1.25 -7.02 -7.62
C LEU A 151 -0.92 -8.17 -8.60
N PRO A 152 -1.27 -8.04 -9.89
CA PRO A 152 -0.86 -9.00 -10.91
C PRO A 152 0.66 -9.11 -10.98
N ASP A 153 1.16 -10.18 -11.64
CA ASP A 153 2.58 -10.43 -11.75
C ASP A 153 3.37 -9.24 -12.31
N GLY A 154 4.50 -8.99 -11.67
CA GLY A 154 5.25 -7.75 -11.83
C GLY A 154 6.31 -7.57 -10.74
N GLY A 155 6.82 -6.36 -10.63
CA GLY A 155 7.86 -6.03 -9.66
C GLY A 155 7.96 -4.53 -9.39
N ASP A 156 8.81 -4.16 -8.43
CA ASP A 156 9.12 -2.75 -8.22
C ASP A 156 9.86 -2.16 -9.43
N LEU A 157 9.72 -0.85 -9.63
CA LEU A 157 10.27 -0.18 -10.79
C LEU A 157 11.78 -0.38 -10.94
N PRO A 158 12.63 -0.34 -9.88
CA PRO A 158 14.05 -0.67 -10.01
C PRO A 158 14.30 -2.06 -10.61
N ASP A 159 13.63 -3.09 -10.12
CA ASP A 159 13.87 -4.47 -10.55
C ASP A 159 13.36 -4.73 -11.97
N VAL A 160 12.18 -4.19 -12.30
CA VAL A 160 11.64 -4.25 -13.66
C VAL A 160 12.48 -3.42 -14.64
N TRP A 161 13.01 -2.27 -14.21
CA TRP A 161 13.88 -1.43 -15.05
C TRP A 161 15.21 -2.11 -15.38
N ARG A 162 15.83 -2.80 -14.41
CA ARG A 162 17.09 -3.54 -14.62
C ARG A 162 16.98 -4.61 -15.69
N SER A 163 15.88 -5.35 -15.68
CA SER A 163 15.62 -6.44 -16.63
C SER A 163 15.11 -5.95 -18.00
N ALA A 164 14.65 -4.70 -18.09
CA ALA A 164 14.07 -4.15 -19.30
C ALA A 164 15.12 -3.69 -20.33
N GLY A 165 14.95 -4.11 -21.58
CA GLY A 165 15.64 -3.54 -22.75
C GLY A 165 15.08 -2.16 -23.16
N ALA A 166 15.72 -1.52 -24.14
CA ALA A 166 15.43 -0.11 -24.48
C ALA A 166 13.96 0.17 -24.86
N SER A 167 13.33 -0.71 -25.64
CA SER A 167 11.90 -0.57 -26.01
C SER A 167 10.98 -0.69 -24.79
N ALA A 168 11.23 -1.68 -23.92
CA ALA A 168 10.46 -1.88 -22.70
C ALA A 168 10.64 -0.70 -21.72
N ARG A 169 11.84 -0.11 -21.62
CA ARG A 169 12.09 1.09 -20.81
C ARG A 169 11.24 2.28 -21.25
N LYS A 170 11.01 2.48 -22.56
CA LYS A 170 10.09 3.53 -23.04
C LYS A 170 8.65 3.29 -22.54
N ALA A 171 8.16 2.05 -22.62
CA ALA A 171 6.84 1.69 -22.11
C ALA A 171 6.74 1.86 -20.57
N LEU A 172 7.81 1.54 -19.83
CA LEU A 172 7.89 1.79 -18.39
C LEU A 172 7.75 3.28 -18.06
N LEU A 173 8.50 4.14 -18.76
CA LEU A 173 8.42 5.59 -18.57
C LEU A 173 7.01 6.12 -18.86
N ALA A 174 6.35 5.62 -19.90
CA ALA A 174 4.98 6.00 -20.23
C ALA A 174 3.98 5.61 -19.13
N ALA A 175 4.08 4.39 -18.58
CA ALA A 175 3.23 3.93 -17.49
C ALA A 175 3.45 4.75 -16.20
N VAL A 176 4.71 5.06 -15.88
CA VAL A 176 5.05 5.91 -14.71
C VAL A 176 4.58 7.34 -14.92
N ALA A 177 4.73 7.89 -16.12
CA ALA A 177 4.23 9.23 -16.45
C ALA A 177 2.71 9.31 -16.30
N GLU A 178 1.98 8.28 -16.72
CA GLU A 178 0.53 8.21 -16.52
C GLU A 178 0.15 8.22 -15.04
N LEU A 179 0.85 7.43 -14.21
CA LEU A 179 0.63 7.45 -12.76
C LEU A 179 0.87 8.85 -12.18
N LEU A 180 1.96 9.53 -12.57
CA LEU A 180 2.27 10.89 -12.10
C LEU A 180 1.19 11.91 -12.53
N ARG A 181 0.68 11.81 -13.76
CA ARG A 181 -0.41 12.67 -14.24
C ARG A 181 -1.70 12.44 -13.45
N LYS A 182 -2.06 11.19 -13.18
CA LYS A 182 -3.22 10.86 -12.35
C LYS A 182 -3.10 11.42 -10.93
N LEU A 183 -1.91 11.32 -10.32
CA LEU A 183 -1.64 11.94 -9.01
C LEU A 183 -1.76 13.46 -9.04
N ALA A 184 -1.23 14.11 -10.07
CA ALA A 184 -1.34 15.55 -10.25
C ALA A 184 -2.80 15.99 -10.44
N GLY A 185 -3.56 15.28 -11.28
CA GLY A 185 -4.97 15.59 -11.57
C GLY A 185 -5.88 15.56 -10.35
N VAL A 186 -5.50 14.83 -9.30
CA VAL A 186 -6.27 14.71 -8.05
C VAL A 186 -5.63 15.49 -6.90
N GLY A 187 -4.55 16.23 -7.17
CA GLY A 187 -3.79 16.96 -6.17
C GLY A 187 -3.15 16.08 -5.09
N ALA A 188 -2.85 14.81 -5.40
CA ALA A 188 -2.25 13.87 -4.46
C ALA A 188 -0.73 14.03 -4.36
N TRP A 189 -0.24 14.48 -3.22
CA TRP A 189 1.19 14.54 -2.90
C TRP A 189 1.60 13.35 -2.04
N HIS A 190 2.63 12.62 -2.49
CA HIS A 190 3.20 11.50 -1.75
C HIS A 190 4.58 11.89 -1.20
N ALA A 191 4.65 12.17 0.11
CA ALA A 191 5.87 12.71 0.75
C ALA A 191 7.11 11.79 0.64
N ASP A 192 6.91 10.47 0.52
CA ASP A 192 7.96 9.47 0.37
C ASP A 192 8.01 8.84 -1.05
N LEU A 193 7.54 9.54 -2.09
CA LEU A 193 7.48 8.98 -3.43
C LEU A 193 8.89 8.64 -3.93
N ASN A 194 9.10 7.38 -4.26
CA ASN A 194 10.39 6.86 -4.66
C ASN A 194 10.20 5.67 -5.61
N LEU A 195 11.29 5.23 -6.27
CA LEU A 195 11.19 4.18 -7.29
C LEU A 195 10.63 2.86 -6.74
N LYS A 196 10.92 2.50 -5.48
CA LYS A 196 10.39 1.28 -4.85
C LYS A 196 8.92 1.35 -4.46
N ASN A 197 8.35 2.55 -4.38
CA ASN A 197 6.92 2.73 -4.14
C ASN A 197 6.11 2.71 -5.44
N ILE A 198 6.74 2.39 -6.57
CA ILE A 198 6.06 2.18 -7.85
C ILE A 198 6.21 0.71 -8.22
N TYR A 199 5.07 0.03 -8.31
CA TYR A 199 4.99 -1.34 -8.80
C TYR A 199 4.56 -1.34 -10.26
N ILE A 200 5.23 -2.13 -11.08
CA ILE A 200 4.86 -2.31 -12.48
C ILE A 200 4.26 -3.70 -12.62
N ALA A 201 2.97 -3.75 -12.92
CA ALA A 201 2.29 -4.97 -13.32
C ALA A 201 2.20 -5.04 -14.84
N ARG A 202 2.22 -6.25 -15.37
CA ARG A 202 1.87 -6.51 -16.77
C ARG A 202 0.46 -7.08 -16.83
N HIS A 203 -0.40 -6.44 -17.61
CA HIS A 203 -1.69 -7.00 -17.99
C HIS A 203 -1.73 -7.11 -19.51
N ASP A 204 -1.84 -8.33 -20.01
CA ASP A 204 -1.69 -8.65 -21.44
C ASP A 204 -0.38 -8.05 -22.02
N SER A 205 -0.53 -7.11 -22.97
CA SER A 205 0.57 -6.39 -23.62
C SER A 205 0.87 -5.02 -23.00
N ALA A 206 0.07 -4.56 -22.03
CA ALA A 206 0.18 -3.23 -21.44
C ALA A 206 0.89 -3.27 -20.08
N LEU A 207 1.73 -2.27 -19.83
CA LEU A 207 2.34 -2.04 -18.51
C LEU A 207 1.49 -1.05 -17.73
N THR A 208 1.18 -1.41 -16.49
CA THR A 208 0.42 -0.55 -15.58
C THR A 208 1.26 -0.26 -14.35
N ALA A 209 1.45 1.03 -14.05
CA ALA A 209 2.10 1.47 -12.83
C ALA A 209 1.06 1.62 -11.70
N TYR A 210 1.38 1.06 -10.54
CA TYR A 210 0.63 1.16 -9.30
C TYR A 210 1.44 1.92 -8.26
N LEU A 211 0.77 2.78 -7.49
CA LEU A 211 1.35 3.45 -6.32
C LEU A 211 1.19 2.56 -5.09
N LEU A 212 2.31 2.23 -4.45
CA LEU A 212 2.38 1.51 -3.17
C LEU A 212 2.49 2.49 -1.99
N ASP A 213 2.29 1.98 -0.77
CA ASP A 213 2.49 2.70 0.50
C ASP A 213 1.78 4.07 0.56
N VAL A 214 0.46 4.04 0.38
CA VAL A 214 -0.37 5.27 0.33
C VAL A 214 -0.72 5.85 1.70
N ASP A 215 -0.14 5.33 2.79
CA ASP A 215 -0.35 5.80 4.16
C ASP A 215 0.14 7.24 4.40
N ARG A 216 1.04 7.74 3.53
CA ARG A 216 1.63 9.09 3.58
C ARG A 216 1.21 9.99 2.43
N VAL A 217 0.19 9.60 1.68
CA VAL A 217 -0.41 10.46 0.67
C VAL A 217 -1.25 11.52 1.37
N SER A 218 -1.15 12.75 0.87
CA SER A 218 -1.98 13.87 1.30
C SER A 218 -2.51 14.60 0.07
N PHE A 219 -3.55 15.40 0.25
CA PHE A 219 -4.22 16.09 -0.86
C PHE A 219 -4.25 17.60 -0.59
N PRO A 220 -3.08 18.27 -0.57
CA PRO A 220 -3.01 19.70 -0.26
C PRO A 220 -3.70 20.57 -1.31
N GLY A 221 -4.02 20.03 -2.49
CA GLY A 221 -4.47 20.83 -3.63
C GLY A 221 -3.34 21.68 -4.20
N GLY A 222 -3.63 22.39 -5.29
CA GLY A 222 -2.69 23.32 -5.93
C GLY A 222 -1.86 22.71 -7.06
N ASN A 223 -1.22 23.60 -7.83
CA ASN A 223 -0.56 23.27 -9.10
C ASN A 223 0.81 22.61 -8.93
N ASP A 224 1.41 22.70 -7.73
CA ASP A 224 2.81 22.28 -7.51
C ASP A 224 2.95 20.79 -7.18
N VAL A 225 1.85 20.07 -6.93
CA VAL A 225 1.88 18.64 -6.55
C VAL A 225 2.60 17.78 -7.59
N ALA A 226 2.40 18.10 -8.88
CA ALA A 226 3.07 17.42 -9.99
C ALA A 226 4.60 17.54 -9.87
N GLU A 227 5.09 18.75 -9.63
CA GLU A 227 6.51 19.04 -9.49
C GLU A 227 7.09 18.43 -8.20
N LEU A 228 6.37 18.52 -7.07
CA LEU A 228 6.79 17.93 -5.80
C LEU A 228 6.98 16.41 -5.92
N ASN A 229 6.00 15.71 -6.50
CA ASN A 229 6.09 14.26 -6.73
C ASN A 229 7.23 13.92 -7.68
N PHE A 230 7.33 14.62 -8.82
CA PHE A 230 8.40 14.39 -9.79
C PHE A 230 9.79 14.58 -9.17
N ASN A 231 10.00 15.66 -8.43
CA ASN A 231 11.28 15.96 -7.79
C ASN A 231 11.67 14.90 -6.75
N ARG A 232 10.71 14.37 -5.99
CA ARG A 232 10.93 13.23 -5.06
C ARG A 232 11.38 11.98 -5.82
N LEU A 233 10.67 11.63 -6.89
CA LEU A 233 10.99 10.46 -7.71
C LEU A 233 12.35 10.59 -8.41
N ALA A 234 12.64 11.75 -9.02
CA ALA A 234 13.91 12.04 -9.68
C ALA A 234 15.09 11.99 -8.69
N ARG A 235 14.93 12.55 -7.48
CA ARG A 235 15.92 12.41 -6.40
C ARG A 235 16.13 10.94 -6.02
N SER A 236 15.07 10.15 -5.92
CA SER A 236 15.19 8.70 -5.70
C SER A 236 15.96 8.03 -6.83
N ALA A 237 15.68 8.33 -8.09
CA ALA A 237 16.38 7.76 -9.23
C ALA A 237 17.89 8.05 -9.19
N ARG A 238 18.28 9.29 -8.93
CA ARG A 238 19.70 9.68 -8.76
C ARG A 238 20.38 8.92 -7.62
N LYS A 239 19.71 8.78 -6.47
CA LYS A 239 20.19 7.98 -5.34
C LYS A 239 20.35 6.51 -5.73
N TRP A 240 19.42 5.99 -6.53
CA TRP A 240 19.49 4.59 -6.98
C TRP A 240 20.66 4.33 -7.91
N ARG A 241 20.89 5.25 -8.84
CA ARG A 241 22.05 5.24 -9.72
C ARG A 241 23.35 5.30 -8.94
N SER A 242 23.48 6.24 -8.00
CA SER A 242 24.72 6.45 -7.25
C SER A 242 25.07 5.30 -6.29
N ARG A 243 24.06 4.66 -5.68
CA ARG A 243 24.28 3.64 -4.63
C ARG A 243 24.24 2.20 -5.15
N TRP A 244 23.46 1.92 -6.19
CA TRP A 244 23.20 0.56 -6.67
C TRP A 244 23.33 0.41 -8.19
N GLY A 245 23.95 1.38 -8.88
CA GLY A 245 24.27 1.29 -10.31
C GLY A 245 23.05 1.14 -11.22
N LEU A 246 21.86 1.55 -10.78
CA LEU A 246 20.67 1.51 -11.61
C LEU A 246 20.82 2.51 -12.77
N ASP A 247 20.77 2.03 -14.01
CA ASP A 247 20.85 2.83 -15.24
C ASP A 247 19.54 3.58 -15.53
N PHE A 248 19.03 4.29 -14.52
CA PHE A 248 17.94 5.26 -14.64
C PHE A 248 18.61 6.64 -14.61
N ASP A 249 19.08 7.08 -15.77
CA ASP A 249 19.95 8.24 -15.93
C ASP A 249 19.19 9.56 -16.11
N GLU A 250 19.93 10.67 -16.31
CA GLU A 250 19.30 11.98 -16.55
C GLU A 250 18.51 12.01 -17.85
N THR A 251 18.86 11.18 -18.84
CA THR A 251 18.09 11.05 -20.09
C THR A 251 16.71 10.47 -19.80
N ALA A 252 16.64 9.37 -19.05
CA ALA A 252 15.38 8.76 -18.62
C ALA A 252 14.56 9.70 -17.73
N ILE A 253 15.19 10.44 -16.81
CA ILE A 253 14.53 11.44 -15.97
C ILE A 253 13.93 12.57 -16.82
N LYS A 254 14.67 13.10 -17.80
CA LYS A 254 14.17 14.14 -18.71
C LYS A 254 13.02 13.63 -19.58
N GLN A 255 13.12 12.41 -20.10
CA GLN A 255 12.04 11.77 -20.86
C GLN A 255 10.79 11.59 -19.99
N LEU A 256 10.94 11.14 -18.75
CA LEU A 256 9.83 11.01 -17.80
C LEU A 256 9.17 12.38 -17.55
N ALA A 257 9.96 13.44 -17.39
CA ALA A 257 9.46 14.79 -17.17
C ALA A 257 8.66 15.32 -18.36
N ALA A 258 9.13 15.04 -19.58
CA ALA A 258 8.43 15.42 -20.81
C ALA A 258 7.08 14.69 -20.88
N LEU A 259 7.10 13.36 -20.73
CA LEU A 259 5.90 12.52 -20.76
C LEU A 259 4.90 12.92 -19.68
N SER A 260 5.34 13.21 -18.45
CA SER A 260 4.42 13.54 -17.35
C SER A 260 3.73 14.89 -17.50
N ARG A 261 4.22 15.76 -18.39
CA ARG A 261 3.65 17.09 -18.68
C ARG A 261 2.76 17.11 -19.93
N GLU A 262 2.76 16.05 -20.73
CA GLU A 262 1.86 15.93 -21.86
C GLU A 262 0.40 15.94 -21.39
N ILE A 263 -0.36 16.93 -21.85
CA ILE A 263 -1.82 16.95 -21.73
C ILE A 263 -2.34 16.01 -22.82
N LYS A 264 -2.98 14.92 -22.43
CA LYS A 264 -3.74 14.06 -23.36
C LYS A 264 -5.12 14.64 -23.59
#